data_AF-B6W7Z4-F1
#
_entry.id   AF-B6W7Z4-F1
#
_cell.length_a   1.000
_cell.length_b   1.000
_cell.length_c   1.000
_cell.angle_alpha   90.00
_cell.angle_beta   90.00
_cell.angle_gamma   90.00
#
_symmetry.space_group_name_H-M   'P 1'
#
loop_
_entity.id
_entity.type
_entity.pdbx_description
1 polymer ?
#
loop_
_entity_poly.entity_id
_entity_poly.type
_entity_poly.pdbx_seq_one_letter_code
_entity_poly.pdbx_strand_id
1 'polypeptide(L)'
;MSYDGLVTRAVTFEIKKLLLGAKIQKISQPSKNDIILNIYSFGKTYKLLLSANNNEARVHITEKKYENPEVPPNFCMVLRKHLSQSKIIGIDQYKLDRVIVFKISSVDEMGFDVSNKLIVEIMGKYSNIILTDDKYKIIDSIKRVNFKMSSVREILPGLEYKFIESDKINILDKDFSKDILRLDKNLPDSQIPQKIFYENYLGFSPTVAKELLFRSNIDPRINWGLVSEDEKRLLNENLYKLRDDLINNSYNPCLYKDNRKYKEFYSFELKSLAFEETKCKSLSQAIENFYEFNRSNDRLRQIKNNIERKINGQKKISKKENSNLK
;
A
#
# COMPACT_ATOMS: atom_id res chain seq x y z
N MET A 1 7.96 3.44 -3.63
CA MET A 1 6.99 2.35 -3.39
C MET A 1 5.70 2.80 -4.02
N SER A 2 5.17 2.01 -4.94
CA SER A 2 3.97 2.29 -5.74
C SER A 2 2.71 2.48 -4.90
N TYR A 3 2.68 1.90 -3.72
CA TYR A 3 1.53 1.94 -2.81
C TYR A 3 1.58 3.20 -1.92
N ASP A 4 1.08 4.30 -2.45
CA ASP A 4 0.96 5.58 -1.76
C ASP A 4 -0.46 5.84 -1.24
N GLY A 5 -0.71 7.00 -0.65
CA GLY A 5 -2.01 7.34 -0.06
C GLY A 5 -3.14 7.39 -1.08
N LEU A 6 -2.84 7.76 -2.33
CA LEU A 6 -3.81 7.85 -3.41
C LEU A 6 -4.19 6.46 -3.92
N VAL A 7 -3.20 5.57 -4.05
CA VAL A 7 -3.44 4.14 -4.33
C VAL A 7 -4.22 3.50 -3.17
N THR A 8 -3.86 3.78 -1.91
CA THR A 8 -4.63 3.30 -0.75
C THR A 8 -6.08 3.77 -0.81
N ARG A 9 -6.33 5.04 -1.19
CA ARG A 9 -7.68 5.59 -1.32
C ARG A 9 -8.50 4.83 -2.36
N ALA A 10 -7.94 4.64 -3.55
CA ALA A 10 -8.59 3.93 -4.64
C ALA A 10 -8.90 2.47 -4.28
N VAL A 11 -7.94 1.76 -3.68
CA VAL A 11 -8.15 0.39 -3.20
C VAL A 11 -9.21 0.34 -2.10
N THR A 12 -9.17 1.28 -1.16
CA THR A 12 -10.16 1.34 -0.06
C THR A 12 -11.56 1.55 -0.61
N PHE A 13 -11.73 2.42 -1.60
CA PHE A 13 -13.01 2.62 -2.28
C PHE A 13 -13.49 1.35 -3.00
N GLU A 14 -12.61 0.69 -3.76
CA GLU A 14 -12.91 -0.56 -4.45
C GLU A 14 -13.39 -1.65 -3.48
N ILE A 15 -12.65 -1.85 -2.38
CA ILE A 15 -12.97 -2.83 -1.33
C ILE A 15 -14.28 -2.45 -0.63
N LYS A 16 -14.47 -1.17 -0.30
CA LYS A 16 -15.70 -0.69 0.35
C LYS A 16 -16.93 -0.96 -0.51
N LYS A 17 -16.86 -0.70 -1.82
CA LYS A 17 -17.95 -0.96 -2.76
C LYS A 17 -18.34 -2.45 -2.80
N LEU A 18 -17.37 -3.35 -2.66
CA LEU A 18 -17.61 -4.79 -2.74
C LEU A 18 -18.00 -5.42 -1.40
N LEU A 19 -17.44 -4.95 -0.28
CA LEU A 19 -17.40 -5.69 0.98
C LEU A 19 -18.09 -4.98 2.16
N LEU A 20 -18.59 -3.75 1.99
CA LEU A 20 -19.36 -3.09 3.04
C LEU A 20 -20.65 -3.87 3.31
N GLY A 21 -20.92 -4.20 4.58
CA GLY A 21 -22.03 -5.03 5.01
C GLY A 21 -21.83 -6.54 4.80
N ALA A 22 -20.68 -6.96 4.26
CA ALA A 22 -20.39 -8.36 3.96
C ALA A 22 -19.96 -9.16 5.20
N LYS A 23 -20.08 -10.49 5.14
CA LYS A 23 -19.74 -11.41 6.24
C LYS A 23 -18.39 -12.07 6.02
N ILE A 24 -17.51 -12.03 7.02
CA ILE A 24 -16.22 -12.74 7.00
C ILE A 24 -16.49 -14.23 7.26
N GLN A 25 -16.30 -15.08 6.25
CA GLN A 25 -16.56 -16.52 6.36
C GLN A 25 -15.36 -17.30 6.90
N LYS A 26 -14.16 -17.00 6.40
CA LYS A 26 -12.95 -17.77 6.71
C LYS A 26 -11.72 -16.89 6.71
N ILE A 27 -10.89 -17.05 7.73
CA ILE A 27 -9.62 -16.34 7.90
C ILE A 27 -8.47 -17.34 7.81
N SER A 28 -7.47 -17.03 7.00
CA SER A 28 -6.26 -17.84 6.89
C SER A 28 -5.00 -16.98 6.78
N GLN A 29 -3.86 -17.58 7.11
CA GLN A 29 -2.56 -16.94 7.11
C GLN A 29 -1.58 -17.80 6.30
N PRO A 30 -1.52 -17.65 4.97
CA PRO A 30 -0.70 -18.51 4.11
C PRO A 30 0.80 -18.24 4.24
N SER A 31 1.19 -17.08 4.76
CA SER A 31 2.60 -16.76 5.03
C SER A 31 2.73 -16.00 6.35
N LYS A 32 3.96 -15.83 6.83
CA LYS A 32 4.24 -15.14 8.10
C LYS A 32 3.58 -13.75 8.20
N ASN A 33 3.51 -13.00 7.09
CA ASN A 33 3.00 -11.63 7.10
C ASN A 33 1.78 -11.42 6.18
N ASP A 34 1.11 -12.49 5.72
CA ASP A 34 -0.05 -12.40 4.83
C ASP A 34 -1.30 -12.96 5.51
N ILE A 35 -2.39 -12.21 5.53
CA ILE A 35 -3.72 -12.67 5.95
C ILE A 35 -4.65 -12.66 4.74
N ILE A 36 -5.43 -13.73 4.59
CA ILE A 36 -6.53 -13.82 3.63
C ILE A 36 -7.85 -13.84 4.40
N LEU A 37 -8.72 -12.89 4.08
CA LEU A 37 -10.11 -12.89 4.51
C LEU A 37 -10.99 -13.35 3.35
N ASN A 38 -11.69 -14.48 3.53
CA ASN A 38 -12.74 -14.90 2.60
C ASN A 38 -14.05 -14.28 3.07
N ILE A 39 -14.64 -13.43 2.23
CA ILE A 39 -15.73 -12.55 2.60
C ILE A 39 -16.87 -12.78 1.61
N TYR A 40 -18.05 -13.10 2.11
CA TYR A 40 -19.24 -13.34 1.29
C TYR A 40 -20.07 -12.07 1.19
N SER A 41 -20.32 -11.65 -0.05
CA SER A 41 -21.05 -10.43 -0.40
C SER A 41 -21.85 -10.65 -1.68
N PHE A 42 -23.13 -10.26 -1.69
CA PHE A 42 -24.00 -10.30 -2.88
C PHE A 42 -23.94 -11.61 -3.70
N GLY A 43 -23.98 -12.77 -3.04
CA GLY A 43 -23.97 -14.06 -3.75
C GLY A 43 -22.58 -14.58 -4.16
N LYS A 44 -21.51 -13.79 -3.95
CA LYS A 44 -20.13 -14.16 -4.32
C LYS A 44 -19.19 -14.12 -3.12
N THR A 45 -18.25 -15.05 -3.08
CA THR A 45 -17.13 -15.00 -2.13
C THR A 45 -15.94 -14.29 -2.75
N TYR A 46 -15.48 -13.23 -2.08
CA TYR A 46 -14.27 -12.49 -2.40
C TYR A 46 -13.13 -12.91 -1.47
N LYS A 47 -11.89 -12.90 -1.96
CA LYS A 47 -10.70 -13.05 -1.12
C LYS A 47 -10.00 -11.71 -1.04
N LEU A 48 -9.83 -11.21 0.17
CA LEU A 48 -9.09 -9.99 0.46
C LEU A 48 -7.72 -10.38 1.04
N LEU A 49 -6.65 -10.01 0.33
CA LEU A 49 -5.28 -10.15 0.83
C LEU A 49 -4.88 -8.91 1.63
N LEU A 50 -4.39 -9.14 2.84
CA LEU A 50 -3.71 -8.16 3.68
C LEU A 50 -2.26 -8.61 3.85
N SER A 51 -1.31 -7.92 3.20
CA SER A 51 0.12 -8.22 3.26
C SER A 51 0.85 -7.15 4.05
N ALA A 52 1.60 -7.57 5.06
CA ALA A 52 2.57 -6.77 5.80
C ALA A 52 4.03 -7.15 5.45
N ASN A 53 4.27 -7.77 4.29
CA ASN A 53 5.62 -8.13 3.86
C ASN A 53 6.50 -6.90 3.57
N ASN A 54 7.78 -6.93 3.97
CA ASN A 54 8.63 -5.73 3.96
C ASN A 54 8.74 -5.01 2.60
N ASN A 55 8.78 -5.76 1.50
CA ASN A 55 8.91 -5.22 0.13
C ASN A 55 7.61 -5.34 -0.70
N GLU A 56 6.61 -6.04 -0.17
CA GLU A 56 5.37 -6.35 -0.91
C GLU A 56 4.11 -6.12 -0.06
N ALA A 57 4.19 -5.20 0.90
CA ALA A 57 3.05 -4.81 1.71
C ALA A 57 1.99 -4.18 0.81
N ARG A 58 0.77 -4.71 0.89
CA ARG A 58 -0.33 -4.35 0.00
C ARG A 58 -1.65 -4.88 0.54
N VAL A 59 -2.72 -4.23 0.13
CA VAL A 59 -4.08 -4.70 0.31
C VAL A 59 -4.75 -4.73 -1.07
N HIS A 60 -5.45 -5.81 -1.40
CA HIS A 60 -6.26 -5.90 -2.63
C HIS A 60 -7.14 -7.16 -2.62
N ILE A 61 -8.16 -7.16 -3.49
CA ILE A 61 -8.91 -8.38 -3.83
C ILE A 61 -8.02 -9.28 -4.69
N THR A 62 -8.01 -10.58 -4.42
CA THR A 62 -7.17 -11.55 -5.14
C THR A 62 -8.01 -12.72 -5.61
N GLU A 63 -7.71 -13.25 -6.80
CA GLU A 63 -8.31 -14.50 -7.27
C GLU A 63 -7.42 -15.71 -6.97
N LYS A 64 -6.14 -15.44 -6.66
CA LYS A 64 -5.12 -16.45 -6.37
C LYS A 64 -5.56 -17.45 -5.31
N LYS A 65 -5.18 -18.71 -5.53
CA LYS A 65 -5.28 -19.77 -4.53
C LYS A 65 -4.01 -19.77 -3.69
N TYR A 66 -4.17 -19.77 -2.37
CA TYR A 66 -3.07 -19.84 -1.42
C TYR A 66 -3.13 -21.18 -0.70
N GLU A 67 -1.98 -21.82 -0.58
CA GLU A 67 -1.78 -22.94 0.31
C GLU A 67 -1.65 -22.42 1.74
N ASN A 68 -2.34 -23.05 2.67
CA ASN A 68 -2.30 -22.67 4.08
C ASN A 68 -1.41 -23.66 4.84
N PRO A 69 -0.65 -23.21 5.84
CA PRO A 69 0.08 -24.11 6.72
C PRO A 69 -0.90 -25.04 7.44
N GLU A 70 -0.45 -26.26 7.76
CA GLU A 70 -1.26 -27.24 8.51
C GLU A 70 -1.68 -26.69 9.87
N VAL A 71 -0.73 -26.06 10.58
CA VAL A 71 -0.99 -25.41 11.87
C VAL A 71 -1.12 -23.89 11.65
N PRO A 72 -2.29 -23.29 11.96
CA PRO A 72 -2.47 -21.85 11.82
C PRO A 72 -1.62 -21.10 12.88
N PRO A 73 -0.92 -20.02 12.51
CA PRO A 73 -0.20 -19.19 13.47
C PRO A 73 -1.13 -18.54 14.51
N ASN A 74 -0.58 -18.19 15.69
CA ASN A 74 -1.35 -17.63 16.80
C ASN A 74 -2.20 -16.41 16.41
N PHE A 75 -1.65 -15.47 15.64
CA PHE A 75 -2.38 -14.28 15.22
C PHE A 75 -3.61 -14.63 14.35
N CYS A 76 -3.49 -15.63 13.46
CA CYS A 76 -4.62 -16.15 12.68
C CYS A 76 -5.73 -16.70 13.60
N MET A 77 -5.36 -17.41 14.67
CA MET A 77 -6.32 -17.92 15.65
C MET A 77 -7.02 -16.79 16.42
N VAL A 78 -6.29 -15.74 16.81
CA VAL A 78 -6.89 -14.55 17.43
C VAL A 78 -7.89 -13.87 16.48
N LEU A 79 -7.51 -13.65 15.22
CA LEU A 79 -8.44 -13.11 14.22
C LEU A 79 -9.67 -14.01 14.06
N ARG A 80 -9.50 -15.35 14.03
CA ARG A 80 -10.63 -16.28 13.95
C ARG A 80 -11.58 -16.14 15.13
N LYS A 81 -11.06 -16.05 16.35
CA LYS A 81 -11.87 -15.89 17.57
C LYS A 81 -12.71 -14.61 17.52
N HIS A 82 -12.13 -13.49 17.04
CA HIS A 82 -12.77 -12.18 17.12
C HIS A 82 -13.56 -11.76 15.87
N LEU A 83 -13.19 -12.27 14.69
CA LEU A 83 -13.69 -11.76 13.40
C LEU A 83 -14.40 -12.82 12.54
N SER A 84 -14.37 -14.11 12.92
CA SER A 84 -15.08 -15.14 12.16
C SER A 84 -16.59 -14.89 12.23
N GLN A 85 -17.27 -15.09 11.11
CA GLN A 85 -18.71 -14.89 10.97
C GLN A 85 -19.18 -13.46 11.29
N SER A 86 -18.27 -12.52 11.44
CA SER A 86 -18.56 -11.12 11.76
C SER A 86 -18.88 -10.32 10.50
N LYS A 87 -19.60 -9.21 10.66
CA LYS A 87 -20.03 -8.33 9.58
C LYS A 87 -19.12 -7.11 9.50
N ILE A 88 -18.67 -6.75 8.29
CA ILE A 88 -17.91 -5.52 8.07
C ILE A 88 -18.89 -4.35 8.00
N ILE A 89 -18.86 -3.48 9.00
CA ILE A 89 -19.78 -2.32 9.11
C ILE A 89 -19.16 -1.01 8.63
N GLY A 90 -17.83 -0.97 8.46
CA GLY A 90 -17.14 0.21 7.94
C GLY A 90 -15.77 -0.15 7.37
N ILE A 91 -15.39 0.56 6.31
CA ILE A 91 -14.07 0.46 5.68
C ILE A 91 -13.67 1.89 5.35
N ASP A 92 -12.67 2.40 6.06
CA ASP A 92 -12.25 3.79 5.96
C ASP A 92 -10.72 3.88 5.91
N GLN A 93 -10.21 4.79 5.10
CA GLN A 93 -8.80 5.18 5.12
C GLN A 93 -8.59 6.23 6.21
N TYR A 94 -7.50 6.14 6.96
CA TYR A 94 -7.12 7.20 7.89
C TYR A 94 -6.56 8.40 7.12
N LYS A 95 -7.34 9.48 7.02
CA LYS A 95 -7.02 10.68 6.23
C LYS A 95 -6.64 10.27 4.79
N LEU A 96 -5.48 10.72 4.31
CA LEU A 96 -4.86 10.26 3.05
C LEU A 96 -3.59 9.43 3.32
N ASP A 97 -3.43 8.89 4.53
CA ASP A 97 -2.29 8.04 4.86
C ASP A 97 -2.51 6.59 4.38
N ARG A 98 -1.45 5.79 4.38
CA ARG A 98 -1.45 4.39 3.94
C ARG A 98 -1.94 3.44 5.03
N VAL A 99 -3.06 3.80 5.66
CA VAL A 99 -3.68 3.06 6.76
C VAL A 99 -5.16 2.83 6.45
N ILE A 100 -5.58 1.56 6.42
CA ILE A 100 -6.97 1.15 6.20
C ILE A 100 -7.53 0.59 7.51
N VAL A 101 -8.69 1.06 7.91
CA VAL A 101 -9.40 0.61 9.12
C VAL A 101 -10.69 -0.09 8.71
N PHE A 102 -10.78 -1.37 9.01
CA PHE A 102 -12.00 -2.16 8.90
C PHE A 102 -12.71 -2.17 10.26
N LYS A 103 -13.92 -1.63 10.32
CA LYS A 103 -14.81 -1.71 11.48
C LYS A 103 -15.67 -2.96 11.32
N ILE A 104 -15.60 -3.87 12.29
CA ILE A 104 -16.19 -5.20 12.21
C ILE A 104 -17.06 -5.42 13.44
N SER A 105 -18.33 -5.77 13.21
CA SER A 105 -19.30 -6.07 14.26
C SER A 105 -19.54 -7.57 14.32
N SER A 106 -19.55 -8.10 15.54
CA SER A 106 -19.87 -9.48 15.88
C SER A 106 -20.87 -9.51 17.02
N VAL A 107 -21.50 -10.66 17.24
CA VAL A 107 -22.28 -10.94 18.44
C VAL A 107 -21.49 -11.98 19.24
N ASP A 108 -21.32 -11.78 20.53
CA ASP A 108 -20.64 -12.74 21.40
C ASP A 108 -21.54 -13.92 21.79
N GLU A 109 -20.99 -14.84 22.59
CA GLU A 109 -21.71 -16.05 23.03
C GLU A 109 -22.93 -15.74 23.93
N MET A 110 -22.96 -14.55 24.53
CA MET A 110 -24.04 -14.08 25.40
C MET A 110 -25.07 -13.23 24.66
N GLY A 111 -24.87 -12.97 23.36
CA GLY A 111 -25.77 -12.18 22.53
C GLY A 111 -25.48 -10.67 22.54
N PHE A 112 -24.35 -10.22 23.12
CA PHE A 112 -23.98 -8.81 23.11
C PHE A 112 -23.22 -8.43 21.84
N ASP A 113 -23.48 -7.21 21.36
CA ASP A 113 -22.74 -6.64 20.24
C ASP A 113 -21.31 -6.32 20.65
N VAL A 114 -20.35 -6.92 19.93
CA VAL A 114 -18.92 -6.67 20.07
C VAL A 114 -18.42 -6.01 18.79
N SER A 115 -17.76 -4.88 18.95
CA SER A 115 -17.13 -4.16 17.85
C SER A 115 -15.61 -4.27 17.93
N ASN A 116 -15.00 -4.72 16.85
CA ASN A 116 -13.55 -4.80 16.68
C ASN A 116 -13.12 -3.90 15.52
N LYS A 117 -11.85 -3.50 15.51
CA LYS A 117 -11.22 -2.86 14.35
C LYS A 117 -10.01 -3.65 13.88
N LEU A 118 -9.94 -3.90 12.58
CA LEU A 118 -8.76 -4.46 11.95
C LEU A 118 -8.06 -3.33 11.17
N ILE A 119 -6.87 -2.97 11.60
CA ILE A 119 -6.09 -1.85 11.09
C ILE A 119 -4.93 -2.40 10.27
N VAL A 120 -4.77 -1.93 9.04
CA VAL A 120 -3.72 -2.36 8.12
C VAL A 120 -2.87 -1.18 7.72
N GLU A 121 -1.59 -1.24 8.04
CA GLU A 121 -0.61 -0.17 7.78
C GLU A 121 0.37 -0.61 6.70
N ILE A 122 0.49 0.18 5.63
CA ILE A 122 1.33 -0.12 4.47
C ILE A 122 2.51 0.84 4.45
N MET A 123 3.54 0.52 5.23
CA MET A 123 4.74 1.34 5.47
C MET A 123 6.03 0.59 5.13
N GLY A 124 6.00 -0.26 4.10
CA GLY A 124 7.14 -1.10 3.71
C GLY A 124 7.57 -2.06 4.83
N LYS A 125 8.82 -1.97 5.29
CA LYS A 125 9.33 -2.84 6.38
C LYS A 125 8.58 -2.67 7.70
N TYR A 126 7.99 -1.50 7.93
CA TYR A 126 7.20 -1.20 9.13
C TYR A 126 5.70 -1.53 8.98
N SER A 127 5.30 -2.10 7.85
CA SER A 127 3.90 -2.49 7.63
C SER A 127 3.43 -3.49 8.68
N ASN A 128 2.16 -3.37 9.08
CA ASN A 128 1.56 -4.17 10.14
C ASN A 128 0.07 -4.42 9.90
N ILE A 129 -0.47 -5.43 10.56
CA ILE A 129 -1.89 -5.77 10.61
C ILE A 129 -2.22 -5.93 12.10
N ILE A 130 -3.11 -5.10 12.60
CA ILE A 130 -3.34 -4.90 14.04
C ILE A 130 -4.83 -5.08 14.30
N LEU A 131 -5.16 -5.95 15.24
CA LEU A 131 -6.52 -6.12 15.72
C LEU A 131 -6.68 -5.32 17.02
N THR A 132 -7.72 -4.48 17.09
CA THR A 132 -8.09 -3.74 18.29
C THR A 132 -9.55 -3.96 18.64
N ASP A 133 -9.92 -3.64 19.87
CA ASP A 133 -11.32 -3.45 20.25
C ASP A 133 -11.90 -2.11 19.72
N ASP A 134 -13.11 -1.80 20.15
CA ASP A 134 -13.85 -0.57 19.85
C ASP A 134 -13.19 0.69 20.46
N LYS A 135 -12.36 0.54 21.50
CA LYS A 135 -11.61 1.62 22.16
C LYS A 135 -10.14 1.69 21.74
N TYR A 136 -9.78 1.01 20.64
CA TYR A 136 -8.42 0.96 20.13
C TYR A 136 -7.40 0.26 21.06
N LYS A 137 -7.85 -0.51 22.05
CA LYS A 137 -6.95 -1.39 22.80
C LYS A 137 -6.51 -2.53 21.90
N ILE A 138 -5.21 -2.72 21.77
CA ILE A 138 -4.62 -3.76 20.92
C ILE A 138 -4.94 -5.12 21.52
N ILE A 139 -5.61 -5.96 20.72
CA ILE A 139 -5.85 -7.36 21.04
C ILE A 139 -4.63 -8.17 20.63
N ASP A 140 -4.19 -8.04 19.38
CA ASP A 140 -2.92 -8.60 18.90
C ASP A 140 -2.50 -7.94 17.57
N SER A 141 -1.31 -8.28 17.07
CA SER A 141 -0.81 -7.83 15.76
C SER A 141 0.02 -8.89 15.07
N ILE A 142 0.10 -8.83 13.73
CA ILE A 142 0.92 -9.75 12.94
C ILE A 142 2.42 -9.52 13.19
N LYS A 143 2.81 -8.28 13.51
CA LYS A 143 4.15 -7.91 13.98
C LYS A 143 4.06 -7.16 15.31
N ARG A 144 4.40 -7.84 16.40
CA ARG A 144 4.55 -7.21 17.72
C ARG A 144 5.80 -6.34 17.74
N VAL A 145 5.68 -5.10 18.20
CA VAL A 145 6.75 -4.10 18.23
C VAL A 145 6.91 -3.60 19.66
N ASN A 146 8.08 -3.79 20.25
CA ASN A 146 8.41 -3.28 21.59
C ASN A 146 9.23 -1.98 21.51
N PHE A 147 9.45 -1.35 22.66
CA PHE A 147 10.22 -0.09 22.78
C PHE A 147 11.64 -0.15 22.22
N LYS A 148 12.27 -1.34 22.14
CA LYS A 148 13.62 -1.48 21.55
C LYS A 148 13.59 -1.49 20.02
N MET A 149 12.46 -1.85 19.42
CA MET A 149 12.31 -1.96 17.97
C MET A 149 11.85 -0.66 17.31
N SER A 150 11.14 0.19 18.04
CA SER A 150 10.55 1.43 17.53
C SER A 150 10.61 2.51 18.60
N SER A 151 11.16 3.66 18.23
CA SER A 151 11.10 4.88 19.04
C SER A 151 9.79 5.66 18.87
N VAL A 152 8.92 5.27 17.92
CA VAL A 152 7.69 6.01 17.60
C VAL A 152 6.53 5.58 18.51
N ARG A 153 6.28 4.27 18.58
CA ARG A 153 5.25 3.66 19.44
C ARG A 153 5.43 2.15 19.54
N GLU A 154 4.91 1.58 20.61
CA GLU A 154 4.81 0.13 20.82
C GLU A 154 3.52 -0.42 20.22
N ILE A 155 3.56 -1.68 19.79
CA ILE A 155 2.40 -2.44 19.29
C ILE A 155 2.43 -3.79 19.99
N LEU A 156 1.79 -3.85 21.17
CA LEU A 156 1.70 -5.03 22.02
C LEU A 156 0.28 -5.21 22.54
N PRO A 157 -0.18 -6.46 22.75
CA PRO A 157 -1.47 -6.74 23.37
C PRO A 157 -1.66 -5.98 24.68
N GLY A 158 -2.84 -5.41 24.88
CA GLY A 158 -3.24 -4.67 26.07
C GLY A 158 -2.93 -3.17 26.04
N LEU A 159 -2.04 -2.70 25.15
CA LEU A 159 -1.74 -1.28 24.98
C LEU A 159 -2.79 -0.58 24.10
N GLU A 160 -2.89 0.74 24.19
CA GLU A 160 -3.72 1.55 23.31
C GLU A 160 -3.02 1.79 21.97
N TYR A 161 -3.72 1.51 20.86
CA TYR A 161 -3.28 1.88 19.52
C TYR A 161 -3.50 3.37 19.28
N LYS A 162 -2.44 4.06 18.86
CA LYS A 162 -2.47 5.46 18.47
C LYS A 162 -2.00 5.61 17.05
N PHE A 163 -2.75 6.30 16.19
CA PHE A 163 -2.30 6.62 14.84
C PHE A 163 -1.01 7.46 14.88
N ILE A 164 -0.17 7.34 13.84
CA ILE A 164 0.99 8.23 13.71
C ILE A 164 0.45 9.56 13.18
N GLU A 165 0.59 10.60 13.97
CA GLU A 165 0.23 11.95 13.53
C GLU A 165 1.31 12.53 12.64
N SER A 166 0.89 13.40 11.72
CA SER A 166 1.76 14.09 10.78
C SER A 166 1.24 15.50 10.60
N ASP A 167 2.15 16.47 10.61
CA ASP A 167 1.86 17.89 10.36
C ASP A 167 1.55 18.19 8.89
N LYS A 168 1.60 17.16 8.03
CA LYS A 168 1.33 17.27 6.60
C LYS A 168 -0.15 17.57 6.34
N ILE A 169 -0.37 18.37 5.30
CA ILE A 169 -1.68 18.82 4.88
C ILE A 169 -2.43 17.67 4.20
N ASN A 170 -3.65 17.41 4.66
CA ASN A 170 -4.56 16.48 4.00
C ASN A 170 -5.41 17.23 2.97
N ILE A 171 -5.21 16.96 1.68
CA ILE A 171 -5.97 17.61 0.61
C ILE A 171 -7.46 17.26 0.62
N LEU A 172 -7.86 16.18 1.32
CA LEU A 172 -9.26 15.76 1.42
C LEU A 172 -10.05 16.50 2.51
N ASP A 173 -9.40 17.35 3.31
CA ASP A 173 -10.09 18.12 4.33
C ASP A 173 -11.08 19.12 3.68
N LYS A 174 -12.21 19.36 4.35
CA LYS A 174 -13.26 20.27 3.85
C LYS A 174 -12.75 21.70 3.72
N ASP A 175 -11.93 22.13 4.68
CA ASP A 175 -11.35 23.48 4.75
C ASP A 175 -9.98 23.56 4.06
N PHE A 176 -9.73 22.68 3.08
CA PHE A 176 -8.47 22.66 2.34
C PHE A 176 -8.22 23.99 1.66
N SER A 177 -7.27 24.74 2.20
CA SER A 177 -6.96 26.09 1.77
C SER A 177 -5.46 26.38 1.71
N LYS A 178 -4.62 25.50 2.25
CA LYS A 178 -3.16 25.55 2.12
C LYS A 178 -2.74 24.86 0.81
N ASP A 179 -3.05 25.52 -0.29
CA ASP A 179 -2.72 25.07 -1.65
C ASP A 179 -1.28 25.47 -2.04
N ILE A 180 -0.89 25.20 -3.29
CA ILE A 180 0.48 25.46 -3.76
C ILE A 180 0.80 26.96 -3.70
N LEU A 181 -0.15 27.82 -4.08
CA LEU A 181 0.04 29.27 -4.11
C LEU A 181 0.20 29.87 -2.70
N ARG A 182 -0.44 29.27 -1.69
CA ARG A 182 -0.23 29.69 -0.30
C ARG A 182 1.09 29.16 0.28
N LEU A 183 1.48 27.95 -0.09
CA LEU A 183 2.77 27.38 0.34
C LEU A 183 3.94 28.15 -0.26
N ASP A 184 3.82 28.60 -1.51
CA ASP A 184 4.83 29.36 -2.26
C ASP A 184 5.47 30.49 -1.44
N LYS A 185 4.65 31.22 -0.67
CA LYS A 185 5.09 32.36 0.16
C LYS A 185 6.14 32.01 1.22
N ASN A 186 6.23 30.74 1.61
CA ASN A 186 7.11 30.25 2.67
C ASN A 186 8.13 29.23 2.16
N LEU A 187 8.16 28.92 0.87
CA LEU A 187 9.09 27.96 0.30
C LEU A 187 10.41 28.64 -0.06
N PRO A 188 11.57 28.01 0.25
CA PRO A 188 12.85 28.56 -0.14
C PRO A 188 13.05 28.41 -1.66
N ASP A 189 13.69 29.39 -2.29
CA ASP A 189 13.95 29.35 -3.74
C ASP A 189 14.74 28.12 -4.18
N SER A 190 15.62 27.60 -3.33
CA SER A 190 16.41 26.38 -3.57
C SER A 190 15.63 25.08 -3.44
N GLN A 191 14.33 25.12 -3.13
CA GLN A 191 13.52 23.93 -2.95
C GLN A 191 13.42 23.14 -4.26
N ILE A 192 13.51 21.82 -4.16
CA ILE A 192 13.27 20.94 -5.30
C ILE A 192 11.76 20.80 -5.49
N PRO A 193 11.18 21.11 -6.67
CA PRO A 193 9.74 21.10 -6.89
C PRO A 193 9.07 19.79 -6.50
N GLN A 194 9.71 18.66 -6.79
CA GLN A 194 9.16 17.33 -6.48
C GLN A 194 9.04 17.08 -4.97
N LYS A 195 9.95 17.64 -4.16
CA LYS A 195 9.97 17.46 -2.70
C LYS A 195 8.80 18.12 -2.00
N ILE A 196 8.33 19.25 -2.53
CA ILE A 196 7.21 20.02 -1.97
C ILE A 196 6.02 19.11 -1.69
N PHE A 197 5.71 18.20 -2.61
CA PHE A 197 4.57 17.31 -2.49
C PHE A 197 4.68 16.36 -1.31
N TYR A 198 5.72 15.54 -1.24
CA TYR A 198 5.83 14.51 -0.21
C TYR A 198 6.35 15.04 1.13
N GLU A 199 6.84 16.29 1.20
CA GLU A 199 7.19 16.97 2.45
C GLU A 199 5.98 17.68 3.07
N ASN A 200 5.11 18.30 2.26
CA ASN A 200 3.99 19.12 2.78
C ASN A 200 2.64 18.42 2.75
N TYR A 201 2.40 17.49 1.82
CA TYR A 201 1.09 16.86 1.66
C TYR A 201 1.10 15.38 2.07
N LEU A 202 0.02 14.97 2.75
CA LEU A 202 -0.16 13.61 3.23
C LEU A 202 -0.50 12.67 2.07
N GLY A 203 0.14 11.51 2.01
CA GLY A 203 -0.18 10.47 1.02
C GLY A 203 0.47 10.63 -0.35
N PHE A 204 1.19 11.73 -0.59
CA PHE A 204 1.88 11.97 -1.86
C PHE A 204 3.19 11.20 -1.95
N SER A 205 3.42 10.59 -3.11
CA SER A 205 4.67 9.91 -3.47
C SER A 205 5.49 10.73 -4.48
N PRO A 206 6.78 10.42 -4.66
CA PRO A 206 7.57 10.99 -5.74
C PRO A 206 6.97 10.75 -7.13
N THR A 207 6.23 9.64 -7.32
CA THR A 207 5.59 9.30 -8.59
C THR A 207 4.49 10.30 -8.95
N VAL A 208 3.54 10.56 -8.04
CA VAL A 208 2.48 11.57 -8.30
C VAL A 208 3.03 12.98 -8.33
N ALA A 209 4.06 13.28 -7.52
CA ALA A 209 4.72 14.58 -7.58
C ALA A 209 5.30 14.84 -8.98
N LYS A 210 5.98 13.85 -9.57
CA LYS A 210 6.52 13.96 -10.93
C LYS A 210 5.41 14.12 -11.97
N GLU A 211 4.30 13.41 -11.79
CA GLU A 211 3.15 13.54 -12.70
C GLU A 211 2.53 14.94 -12.67
N LEU A 212 2.33 15.51 -11.48
CA LEU A 212 1.77 16.85 -11.33
C LEU A 212 2.68 17.92 -11.94
N LEU A 213 3.99 17.81 -11.73
CA LEU A 213 4.97 18.70 -12.36
C LEU A 213 4.94 18.56 -13.88
N PHE A 214 4.91 17.34 -14.40
CA PHE A 214 4.85 17.07 -15.83
C PHE A 214 3.58 17.64 -16.47
N ARG A 215 2.41 17.47 -15.85
CA ARG A 215 1.14 18.05 -16.32
C ARG A 215 1.11 19.57 -16.26
N SER A 216 2.01 20.17 -15.50
CA SER A 216 2.13 21.62 -15.32
C SER A 216 3.31 22.20 -16.09
N ASN A 217 3.94 21.42 -16.97
CA ASN A 217 5.12 21.78 -17.76
C ASN A 217 6.36 22.20 -16.95
N ILE A 218 6.46 21.81 -15.68
CA ILE A 218 7.60 22.14 -14.82
C ILE A 218 8.69 21.09 -14.97
N ASP A 219 9.91 21.52 -15.32
CA ASP A 219 11.08 20.62 -15.32
C ASP A 219 11.48 20.28 -13.87
N PRO A 220 11.51 18.99 -13.46
CA PRO A 220 11.84 18.61 -12.09
C PRO A 220 13.29 18.94 -11.66
N ARG A 221 14.17 19.35 -12.60
CA ARG A 221 15.57 19.68 -12.34
C ARG A 221 15.80 21.14 -11.94
N ILE A 222 14.82 22.02 -12.16
CA ILE A 222 14.95 23.42 -11.77
C ILE A 222 14.65 23.60 -10.30
N ASN A 223 15.16 24.69 -9.74
CA ASN A 223 14.84 25.13 -8.39
C ASN A 223 13.48 25.83 -8.39
N TRP A 224 12.76 25.78 -7.26
CA TRP A 224 11.42 26.35 -7.12
C TRP A 224 11.35 27.85 -7.46
N GLY A 225 12.39 28.62 -7.12
CA GLY A 225 12.46 30.06 -7.45
C GLY A 225 12.52 30.37 -8.96
N LEU A 226 12.80 29.38 -9.81
CA LEU A 226 12.80 29.52 -11.28
C LEU A 226 11.47 29.09 -11.92
N VAL A 227 10.54 28.56 -11.13
CA VAL A 227 9.20 28.21 -11.60
C VAL A 227 8.40 29.50 -11.76
N SER A 228 7.90 29.75 -12.97
CA SER A 228 7.10 30.94 -13.26
C SER A 228 5.76 30.94 -12.51
N GLU A 229 5.18 32.12 -12.31
CA GLU A 229 3.88 32.26 -11.65
C GLU A 229 2.76 31.53 -12.42
N ASP A 230 2.84 31.49 -13.75
CA ASP A 230 1.86 30.76 -14.58
C ASP A 230 1.98 29.25 -14.41
N GLU A 231 3.20 28.70 -14.33
CA GLU A 231 3.43 27.29 -14.02
C GLU A 231 2.93 26.93 -12.62
N LYS A 232 3.14 27.79 -11.62
CA LYS A 232 2.62 27.60 -10.25
C LYS A 232 1.08 27.59 -10.23
N ARG A 233 0.43 28.46 -11.00
CA ARG A 233 -1.04 28.48 -11.13
C ARG A 233 -1.55 27.19 -11.77
N LEU A 234 -0.95 26.75 -12.87
CA LEU A 234 -1.32 25.51 -13.54
C LEU A 234 -1.11 24.29 -12.63
N LEU A 235 -0.04 24.28 -11.84
CA LEU A 235 0.21 23.26 -10.82
C LEU A 235 -0.87 23.23 -9.74
N ASN A 236 -1.32 24.41 -9.31
CA ASN A 236 -2.41 24.54 -8.35
C ASN A 236 -3.73 24.01 -8.91
N GLU A 237 -4.08 24.36 -10.14
CA GLU A 237 -5.26 23.84 -10.84
C GLU A 237 -5.22 22.31 -10.97
N ASN A 238 -4.07 21.75 -11.34
CA ASN A 238 -3.88 20.30 -11.43
C ASN A 238 -4.01 19.61 -10.06
N LEU A 239 -3.58 20.25 -8.96
CA LEU A 239 -3.79 19.75 -7.60
C LEU A 239 -5.27 19.74 -7.21
N TYR A 240 -6.01 20.81 -7.52
CA TYR A 240 -7.46 20.88 -7.27
C TYR A 240 -8.22 19.85 -8.11
N LYS A 241 -7.86 19.67 -9.38
CA LYS A 241 -8.43 18.62 -10.23
C LYS A 241 -8.21 17.23 -9.65
N LEU A 242 -6.97 16.93 -9.21
CA LEU A 242 -6.65 15.67 -8.54
C LEU A 242 -7.49 15.49 -7.27
N ARG A 243 -7.63 16.54 -6.45
CA ARG A 243 -8.47 16.52 -5.25
C ARG A 243 -9.93 16.19 -5.59
N ASP A 244 -10.48 16.82 -6.61
CA ASP A 244 -11.87 16.60 -7.02
C ASP A 244 -12.08 15.18 -7.55
N ASP A 245 -11.12 14.65 -8.32
CA ASP A 245 -11.13 13.25 -8.78
C ASP A 245 -11.14 12.27 -7.58
N LEU A 246 -10.34 12.53 -6.54
CA LEU A 246 -10.29 11.71 -5.33
C LEU A 246 -11.58 11.80 -4.48
N ILE A 247 -12.22 12.96 -4.42
CA ILE A 247 -13.49 13.16 -3.70
C ILE A 247 -14.62 12.44 -4.44
N ASN A 248 -14.66 12.57 -5.77
CA ASN A 248 -15.66 11.96 -6.63
C ASN A 248 -15.43 10.45 -6.87
N ASN A 249 -14.32 9.90 -6.37
CA ASN A 249 -13.93 8.50 -6.55
C ASN A 249 -13.77 8.09 -8.02
N SER A 250 -13.24 9.00 -8.85
CA SER A 250 -12.94 8.75 -10.26
C SER A 250 -11.55 8.12 -10.37
N TYR A 251 -11.50 6.83 -10.66
CA TYR A 251 -10.25 6.08 -10.76
C TYR A 251 -10.15 5.36 -12.11
N ASN A 252 -8.98 5.44 -12.74
CA ASN A 252 -8.65 4.77 -14.00
C ASN A 252 -7.36 3.96 -13.81
N PRO A 253 -7.45 2.73 -13.25
CA PRO A 253 -6.28 1.96 -12.90
C PRO A 253 -5.41 1.61 -14.11
N CYS A 254 -4.13 1.96 -14.05
CA CYS A 254 -3.16 1.71 -15.12
C CYS A 254 -1.95 0.95 -14.59
N LEU A 255 -1.38 0.11 -15.46
CA LEU A 255 -0.19 -0.69 -15.20
C LEU A 255 0.88 -0.33 -16.24
N TYR A 256 2.09 -0.01 -15.76
CA TYR A 256 3.19 0.48 -16.58
C TYR A 256 4.29 -0.57 -16.68
N LYS A 257 4.62 -0.94 -17.92
CA LYS A 257 5.55 -2.02 -18.23
C LYS A 257 6.75 -1.51 -19.03
N ASP A 258 7.92 -2.01 -18.65
CA ASP A 258 9.14 -1.98 -19.45
C ASP A 258 9.36 -3.37 -20.07
N ASN A 259 10.18 -3.50 -21.11
CA ASN A 259 10.39 -4.72 -21.90
C ASN A 259 10.61 -6.01 -21.09
N ARG A 260 11.03 -5.90 -19.82
CA ARG A 260 11.34 -7.04 -18.95
C ARG A 260 10.49 -7.16 -17.68
N LYS A 261 9.86 -6.08 -17.19
CA LYS A 261 9.20 -6.03 -15.86
C LYS A 261 8.15 -4.93 -15.78
N TYR A 262 7.14 -5.11 -14.93
CA TYR A 262 6.28 -3.98 -14.55
C TYR A 262 7.06 -3.03 -13.64
N LYS A 263 6.96 -1.73 -13.95
CA LYS A 263 7.68 -0.66 -13.26
C LYS A 263 6.81 0.04 -12.24
N GLU A 264 5.55 0.28 -12.59
CA GLU A 264 4.62 1.04 -11.76
C GLU A 264 3.18 0.59 -11.99
N PHE A 265 2.33 0.75 -10.99
CA PHE A 265 0.87 0.70 -11.13
C PHE A 265 0.30 1.91 -10.41
N TYR A 266 -0.82 2.46 -10.89
CA TYR A 266 -1.39 3.65 -10.29
C TYR A 266 -2.91 3.72 -10.43
N SER A 267 -3.55 4.56 -9.62
CA SER A 267 -5.02 4.75 -9.60
C SER A 267 -5.56 5.59 -10.77
N PHE A 268 -4.68 6.26 -11.51
CA PHE A 268 -4.99 7.03 -12.72
C PHE A 268 -3.79 7.03 -13.68
N GLU A 269 -4.01 7.56 -14.89
CA GLU A 269 -3.02 7.65 -15.95
C GLU A 269 -1.83 8.56 -15.58
N LEU A 270 -0.62 8.01 -15.62
CA LEU A 270 0.65 8.72 -15.42
C LEU A 270 1.31 8.99 -16.77
N LYS A 271 1.16 10.22 -17.29
CA LYS A 271 1.74 10.64 -18.58
C LYS A 271 3.23 10.93 -18.50
N SER A 272 3.75 11.16 -17.30
CA SER A 272 5.17 11.38 -17.02
C SER A 272 6.03 10.12 -17.17
N LEU A 273 5.41 8.96 -17.34
CA LEU A 273 6.09 7.67 -17.54
C LEU A 273 6.10 7.30 -19.02
N ALA A 274 7.29 7.25 -19.62
CA ALA A 274 7.50 6.79 -20.99
C ALA A 274 7.55 5.26 -21.10
N PHE A 275 6.59 4.57 -20.46
CA PHE A 275 6.49 3.11 -20.44
C PHE A 275 5.25 2.64 -21.21
N GLU A 276 5.21 1.36 -21.58
CA GLU A 276 4.02 0.76 -22.18
C GLU A 276 2.90 0.71 -21.14
N GLU A 277 1.76 1.35 -21.46
CA GLU A 277 0.60 1.42 -20.57
C GLU A 277 -0.42 0.32 -20.89
N THR A 278 -0.90 -0.34 -19.84
CA THR A 278 -2.04 -1.26 -19.91
C THR A 278 -3.13 -0.83 -18.95
N LYS A 279 -4.31 -0.51 -19.48
CA LYS A 279 -5.50 -0.19 -18.67
C LYS A 279 -6.06 -1.45 -18.02
N CYS A 280 -6.38 -1.37 -16.74
CA CYS A 280 -6.91 -2.48 -15.95
C CYS A 280 -8.37 -2.23 -15.54
N LYS A 281 -9.14 -3.30 -15.33
CA LYS A 281 -10.55 -3.19 -14.91
C LYS A 281 -10.70 -2.75 -13.45
N SER A 282 -9.74 -3.14 -12.61
CA SER A 282 -9.70 -2.77 -11.19
C SER A 282 -8.26 -2.55 -10.74
N LEU A 283 -8.09 -1.80 -9.64
CA LEU A 283 -6.78 -1.57 -9.08
C LEU A 283 -6.25 -2.84 -8.40
N SER A 284 -7.15 -3.67 -7.85
CA SER A 284 -6.79 -5.00 -7.37
C SER A 284 -6.14 -5.87 -8.45
N GLN A 285 -6.69 -5.85 -9.68
CA GLN A 285 -6.13 -6.60 -10.80
C GLN A 285 -4.74 -6.06 -11.20
N ALA A 286 -4.58 -4.73 -11.24
CA ALA A 286 -3.29 -4.10 -11.53
C ALA A 286 -2.22 -4.48 -10.48
N ILE A 287 -2.59 -4.45 -9.19
CA ILE A 287 -1.73 -4.83 -8.07
C ILE A 287 -1.35 -6.31 -8.17
N GLU A 288 -2.30 -7.20 -8.39
CA GLU A 288 -2.05 -8.65 -8.50
C GLU A 288 -1.06 -8.93 -9.64
N ASN A 289 -1.34 -8.42 -10.85
CA ASN A 289 -0.47 -8.58 -12.02
C ASN A 289 0.94 -8.03 -11.79
N PHE A 290 1.05 -6.85 -11.17
CA PHE A 290 2.34 -6.22 -10.88
C PHE A 290 3.22 -7.13 -10.02
N TYR A 291 2.71 -7.58 -8.87
CA TYR A 291 3.48 -8.36 -7.91
C TYR A 291 3.75 -9.79 -8.41
N GLU A 292 2.79 -10.43 -9.08
CA GLU A 292 2.97 -11.81 -9.55
C GLU A 292 4.00 -11.91 -10.68
N PHE A 293 3.92 -11.01 -11.66
CA PHE A 293 4.87 -10.99 -12.77
C PHE A 293 6.28 -10.64 -12.29
N ASN A 294 6.41 -9.64 -11.40
CA ASN A 294 7.70 -9.24 -10.87
C ASN A 294 8.32 -10.34 -9.98
N ARG A 295 7.53 -10.97 -9.11
CA ARG A 295 7.99 -12.09 -8.27
C ARG A 295 8.44 -13.29 -9.09
N SER A 296 7.71 -13.63 -10.15
CA SER A 296 8.08 -14.72 -11.06
C SER A 296 9.41 -14.42 -11.77
N ASN A 297 9.56 -13.20 -12.28
CA ASN A 297 10.82 -12.76 -12.91
C ASN A 297 12.00 -12.72 -11.94
N ASP A 298 11.79 -12.28 -10.70
CA ASP A 298 12.84 -12.28 -9.68
C ASP A 298 13.25 -13.68 -9.26
N ARG A 299 12.30 -14.61 -9.13
CA ARG A 299 12.60 -16.03 -8.88
C ARG A 299 13.42 -16.63 -10.01
N LEU A 300 13.04 -16.40 -11.27
CA LEU A 300 13.79 -16.87 -12.43
C LEU A 300 15.21 -16.30 -12.47
N ARG A 301 15.38 -15.01 -12.16
CA ARG A 301 16.70 -14.38 -12.07
C ARG A 301 17.56 -14.96 -10.95
N GLN A 302 16.99 -15.21 -9.78
CA GLN A 302 17.72 -15.83 -8.67
C GLN A 302 18.19 -17.25 -9.04
N ILE A 303 17.32 -18.05 -9.67
CA ILE A 303 17.69 -19.39 -10.15
C ILE A 303 18.82 -19.30 -11.18
N LYS A 304 18.69 -18.42 -12.18
CA LYS A 304 19.73 -18.17 -13.19
C LYS A 304 21.07 -17.80 -12.54
N ASN A 305 21.08 -16.81 -11.65
CA ASN A 305 22.30 -16.37 -10.97
C ASN A 305 22.93 -17.47 -10.11
N ASN A 306 22.12 -18.32 -9.46
CA ASN A 306 22.61 -19.45 -8.69
C ASN A 306 23.24 -20.53 -9.59
N ILE A 307 22.63 -20.81 -10.75
CA ILE A 307 23.18 -21.74 -11.75
C ILE A 307 24.50 -21.18 -12.30
N GLU A 308 24.54 -19.91 -12.68
CA GLU A 308 25.77 -19.26 -13.18
C GLU A 308 26.90 -19.30 -12.14
N ARG A 309 26.59 -19.05 -10.87
CA ARG A 309 27.56 -19.18 -9.77
C ARG A 309 28.10 -20.60 -9.65
N LYS A 310 27.23 -21.62 -9.72
CA LYS A 310 27.66 -23.04 -9.68
C LYS A 310 28.53 -23.41 -10.88
N ILE A 311 28.13 -23.02 -12.08
CA ILE A 311 28.90 -23.27 -13.31
C ILE A 311 30.27 -22.57 -13.24
N ASN A 312 30.31 -21.30 -12.82
CA ASN A 312 31.56 -20.55 -12.70
C ASN A 312 32.45 -21.12 -11.59
N GLY A 313 31.86 -21.65 -10.52
CA GLY A 313 32.57 -22.40 -9.47
C GLY A 313 33.24 -23.65 -10.06
N GLN A 314 32.50 -24.49 -10.79
CA GLN A 314 33.05 -25.68 -11.44
C GLN A 314 34.13 -25.34 -12.46
N LYS A 315 33.91 -24.33 -13.32
CA LYS A 315 34.94 -23.86 -14.27
C LYS A 315 36.24 -23.43 -13.60
N LYS A 316 36.16 -22.81 -12.41
CA LYS A 316 37.35 -22.43 -11.64
C LYS A 316 38.08 -23.65 -11.04
N ILE A 317 37.34 -24.66 -10.59
CA ILE A 317 37.90 -25.91 -10.07
C ILE A 317 38.62 -26.66 -11.19
N SER A 318 37.97 -26.88 -12.33
CA SER A 318 38.59 -27.57 -13.47
C SER A 318 39.80 -26.82 -14.03
N LYS A 319 39.81 -25.49 -14.00
CA LYS A 319 41.01 -24.70 -14.38
C LYS A 319 42.17 -24.88 -13.39
N LYS A 320 41.90 -25.01 -12.08
CA LYS A 320 42.93 -25.28 -11.07
C LYS A 320 43.49 -26.70 -11.16
N GLU A 321 42.63 -27.68 -11.41
CA GLU A 321 43.06 -29.07 -11.63
C GLU A 321 43.97 -29.17 -12.86
N ASN A 322 43.60 -28.52 -13.97
CA ASN A 322 44.43 -28.48 -15.17
C ASN A 322 45.73 -27.67 -15.03
N SER A 323 45.82 -26.72 -14.09
CA SER A 323 47.08 -26.00 -13.83
C SER A 323 48.04 -26.75 -12.91
N ASN A 324 47.52 -27.66 -12.07
CA ASN A 324 48.35 -28.48 -11.18
C ASN A 324 48.89 -29.76 -11.86
N LEU A 325 48.42 -30.06 -13.08
CA LEU A 325 48.85 -31.18 -13.91
C LEU A 325 49.95 -30.80 -14.94
N LYS A 326 50.45 -29.56 -14.89
CA LYS A 326 51.59 -29.06 -15.69
C LYS A 326 52.76 -28.74 -14.79
#